data_AF-A0A6P2KUN9-F1
#
_entry.id   AF-A0A6P2KUN9-F1
#
_cell.length_a   1.000
_cell.length_b   1.000
_cell.length_c   1.000
_cell.angle_alpha   90.00
_cell.angle_beta   90.00
_cell.angle_gamma   90.00
#
_symmetry.space_group_name_H-M   'P 1'
#
loop_
_entity.id
_entity.type
_entity.pdbx_description
1 polymer ?
#
loop_
_entity_poly.entity_id
_entity_poly.type
_entity_poly.pdbx_seq_one_letter_code
_entity_poly.pdbx_strand_id
1 'polypeptide(L)'
;MHTGTIANRLFYWSGTNGPNGISPADGSRVKVAALNNQFNGGNDIGPSSQGWTWTTYADRLQQAGVGWKVYQSLIDNFGCNEMMSFRHWRAAIEQMPAARRPAYVASTDITQPVTAAGAFYDPAIDDPLSPLAKGFGNTMPYGFLETFRDDIRNGKLPEVSWIIPPSVYSEHPGPSSPAQGAWYVQAVLDALTANPDVWSKTVLLINYDENDGFFDHMPSPAVPSRNADGSLAGGHTLAAADVAVEYHDFAPATPSQPAADGRPYGPGPRVPMWVVSPWSRGGWVNSQVFDHTSTLLFLEKRFGVVEPQISAYRRAVCGDLTSAFNFRAPNHEPLPTLAGRTTKSQVDALSAAQQAAPKITPPAAPSLPAQAIGVRPSRALPYELHASAQADAGNGIVTLKFSNTGRAAAVFHVYDKLHLDRVPRRYVVEPGKALHGDWAARADDGGKYDLWVLGPNGFHRRFTGDLARLAGARRIRRSGSATRAQAATCICGCATTAAARCASR
;
A
#
# COMPACT_ATOMS: atom_id res chain seq x y z
N MET A 1 -6.20 -6.11 12.18
CA MET A 1 -5.59 -5.12 11.27
C MET A 1 -6.68 -4.14 10.95
N HIS A 2 -6.34 -2.86 10.91
CA HIS A 2 -7.29 -1.79 10.71
C HIS A 2 -7.27 -1.40 9.24
N THR A 3 -8.40 -1.56 8.55
CA THR A 3 -8.48 -1.44 7.08
C THR A 3 -9.48 -0.38 6.64
N GLY A 4 -9.70 0.65 7.46
CA GLY A 4 -10.56 1.77 7.08
C GLY A 4 -10.00 2.52 5.88
N THR A 5 -10.86 2.87 4.94
CA THR A 5 -10.55 3.66 3.72
C THR A 5 -9.74 4.90 4.06
N ILE A 6 -10.21 5.69 5.03
CA ILE A 6 -9.57 6.97 5.38
C ILE A 6 -8.21 6.77 6.04
N ALA A 7 -8.05 5.76 6.90
CA ALA A 7 -6.76 5.47 7.51
C ALA A 7 -5.68 5.17 6.45
N ASN A 8 -6.03 4.45 5.38
CA ASN A 8 -5.12 4.19 4.26
C ASN A 8 -4.79 5.48 3.49
N ARG A 9 -5.80 6.32 3.20
CA ARG A 9 -5.59 7.63 2.57
C ARG A 9 -4.67 8.53 3.40
N LEU A 10 -4.77 8.51 4.74
CA LEU A 10 -3.89 9.30 5.61
C LEU A 10 -2.41 8.90 5.47
N PHE A 11 -2.10 7.61 5.29
CA PHE A 11 -0.73 7.18 4.97
C PHE A 11 -0.25 7.75 3.64
N TYR A 12 -1.12 7.83 2.64
CA TYR A 12 -0.81 8.45 1.35
C TYR A 12 -0.57 9.96 1.46
N TRP A 13 -1.39 10.67 2.24
CA TRP A 13 -1.34 12.13 2.34
C TRP A 13 -0.34 12.67 3.38
N SER A 14 0.05 11.87 4.38
CA SER A 14 0.85 12.36 5.52
C SER A 14 1.87 11.35 6.07
N GLY A 15 1.95 10.14 5.52
CA GLY A 15 2.87 9.10 5.98
C GLY A 15 2.46 8.38 7.27
N THR A 16 1.33 8.77 7.87
CA THR A 16 0.84 8.25 9.15
C THR A 16 -0.68 8.41 9.26
N ASN A 17 -1.33 7.63 10.11
CA ASN A 17 -2.72 7.84 10.52
C ASN A 17 -2.84 8.50 11.91
N GLY A 18 -1.79 9.20 12.35
CA GLY A 18 -1.76 9.97 13.61
C GLY A 18 -0.65 9.59 14.61
N PRO A 19 -0.32 8.32 14.86
CA PRO A 19 0.55 7.94 15.98
C PRO A 19 1.95 8.56 15.94
N ASN A 20 2.48 8.70 14.73
CA ASN A 20 3.76 9.35 14.44
C ASN A 20 3.58 10.77 13.82
N GLY A 21 2.37 11.33 13.90
CA GLY A 21 2.04 12.62 13.30
C GLY A 21 2.73 13.79 14.01
N ILE A 22 3.11 14.81 13.24
CA ILE A 22 3.78 16.02 13.72
C ILE A 22 2.83 17.20 13.58
N SER A 23 2.53 17.86 14.69
CA SER A 23 1.69 19.05 14.77
C SER A 23 2.31 20.21 13.96
N PRO A 24 1.54 20.84 13.05
CA PRO A 24 2.03 22.03 12.33
C PRO A 24 2.08 23.28 13.24
N ALA A 25 1.47 23.24 14.44
CA ALA A 25 1.43 24.38 15.35
C ALA A 25 2.74 24.56 16.15
N ASP A 26 3.37 23.45 16.55
CA ASP A 26 4.51 23.46 17.48
C ASP A 26 5.57 22.39 17.19
N GLY A 27 5.39 21.56 16.16
CA GLY A 27 6.32 20.48 15.81
C GLY A 27 6.28 19.28 16.76
N SER A 28 5.36 19.25 17.73
CA SER A 28 5.22 18.15 18.67
C SER A 28 4.56 16.92 18.03
N ARG A 29 4.75 15.73 18.63
CA ARG A 29 4.04 14.52 18.18
C ARG A 29 2.61 14.49 18.72
N VAL A 30 1.62 14.29 17.85
CA VAL A 30 0.20 14.32 18.23
C VAL A 30 -0.27 13.06 18.99
N LYS A 31 0.37 11.90 18.76
CA LYS A 31 0.11 10.63 19.49
C LYS A 31 -1.37 10.21 19.56
N VAL A 32 -2.08 10.30 18.45
CA VAL A 32 -3.50 9.86 18.31
C VAL A 32 -3.66 8.84 17.20
N ALA A 33 -4.84 8.23 17.06
CA ALA A 33 -5.15 7.27 15.99
C ALA A 33 -6.45 7.61 15.24
N ALA A 34 -6.39 7.62 13.90
CA ALA A 34 -7.54 7.69 13.01
C ALA A 34 -7.67 6.37 12.23
N LEU A 35 -8.84 5.71 12.31
CA LEU A 35 -9.05 4.34 11.83
C LEU A 35 -10.38 4.07 11.11
N ASN A 36 -11.42 4.86 11.39
CA ASN A 36 -12.70 4.73 10.70
C ASN A 36 -12.78 5.71 9.50
N ASN A 37 -13.92 5.72 8.81
CA ASN A 37 -14.17 6.58 7.65
C ASN A 37 -14.81 7.94 8.01
N GLN A 38 -14.48 8.50 9.17
CA GLN A 38 -14.81 9.89 9.50
C GLN A 38 -14.20 10.82 8.44
N PHE A 39 -14.91 11.90 8.12
CA PHE A 39 -14.50 12.91 7.13
C PHE A 39 -14.54 12.44 5.66
N ASN A 40 -15.37 11.44 5.37
CA ASN A 40 -15.58 10.91 4.01
C ASN A 40 -16.89 11.40 3.36
N GLY A 41 -17.44 12.54 3.79
CA GLY A 41 -18.75 13.03 3.32
C GLY A 41 -18.61 14.00 2.16
N GLY A 42 -18.98 13.60 0.95
CA GLY A 42 -18.92 14.49 -0.22
C GLY A 42 -17.51 14.99 -0.49
N ASN A 43 -17.33 16.32 -0.55
CA ASN A 43 -16.02 16.96 -0.61
C ASN A 43 -15.40 17.33 0.76
N ASP A 44 -16.10 16.99 1.85
CA ASP A 44 -15.71 17.12 3.25
C ASP A 44 -15.15 18.48 3.68
N ILE A 45 -15.64 19.57 3.07
CA ILE A 45 -15.38 20.92 3.56
C ILE A 45 -16.10 21.11 4.89
N GLY A 46 -15.34 21.25 5.97
CA GLY A 46 -15.85 21.43 7.33
C GLY A 46 -15.14 22.55 8.10
N PRO A 47 -15.57 22.83 9.34
CA PRO A 47 -14.98 23.88 10.16
C PRO A 47 -13.58 23.48 10.67
N SER A 48 -12.69 24.47 10.84
CA SER A 48 -11.31 24.27 11.34
C SER A 48 -11.21 23.78 12.78
N SER A 49 -12.30 23.88 13.54
CA SER A 49 -12.43 23.28 14.88
C SER A 49 -12.46 21.75 14.86
N GLN A 50 -12.71 21.14 13.69
CA GLN A 50 -12.75 19.71 13.47
C GLN A 50 -11.73 19.29 12.41
N GLY A 51 -11.22 18.06 12.54
CA GLY A 51 -10.27 17.51 11.57
C GLY A 51 -8.99 17.00 12.22
N TRP A 52 -8.11 16.50 11.36
CA TRP A 52 -6.78 15.99 11.70
C TRP A 52 -5.82 17.13 12.07
N THR A 53 -4.86 16.84 12.97
CA THR A 53 -4.05 17.86 13.64
C THR A 53 -2.55 17.74 13.36
N TRP A 54 -2.14 16.93 12.40
CA TRP A 54 -0.74 16.77 11.99
C TRP A 54 -0.49 17.30 10.58
N THR A 55 0.78 17.34 10.19
CA THR A 55 1.25 17.95 8.93
C THR A 55 1.00 16.98 7.76
N THR A 56 0.57 17.49 6.60
CA THR A 56 0.46 16.71 5.35
C THR A 56 1.75 16.77 4.56
N TYR A 57 1.95 15.87 3.60
CA TYR A 57 3.13 15.93 2.74
C TYR A 57 3.11 17.15 1.80
N ALA A 58 1.92 17.61 1.39
CA ALA A 58 1.78 18.82 0.57
C ALA A 58 2.25 20.08 1.31
N ASP A 59 2.07 20.16 2.64
CA ASP A 59 2.68 21.23 3.45
C ASP A 59 4.20 21.24 3.29
N ARG A 60 4.83 20.06 3.25
CA ARG A 60 6.28 19.92 3.12
C ARG A 60 6.76 20.30 1.73
N LEU A 61 6.05 19.89 0.68
CA LEU A 61 6.33 20.33 -0.69
C LEU A 61 6.21 21.85 -0.82
N GLN A 62 5.15 22.42 -0.23
CA GLN A 62 4.93 23.87 -0.20
C GLN A 62 6.10 24.60 0.49
N GLN A 63 6.54 24.10 1.65
CA GLN A 63 7.68 24.68 2.38
C GLN A 63 9.00 24.55 1.60
N ALA A 64 9.20 23.45 0.88
CA ALA A 64 10.40 23.19 0.08
C ALA A 64 10.41 23.93 -1.28
N GLY A 65 9.33 24.62 -1.64
CA GLY A 65 9.20 25.29 -2.94
C GLY A 65 9.06 24.32 -4.13
N VAL A 66 8.69 23.06 -3.88
CA VAL A 66 8.40 22.08 -4.93
C VAL A 66 7.00 22.36 -5.46
N GLY A 67 6.84 22.47 -6.78
CA GLY A 67 5.56 22.76 -7.41
C GLY A 67 4.58 21.60 -7.27
N TRP A 68 3.36 21.85 -6.77
CA TRP A 68 2.35 20.81 -6.62
C TRP A 68 0.91 21.32 -6.86
N LYS A 69 0.00 20.40 -7.22
CA LYS A 69 -1.44 20.68 -7.40
C LYS A 69 -2.28 19.40 -7.28
N VAL A 70 -3.51 19.54 -6.80
CA VAL A 70 -4.53 18.48 -6.87
C VAL A 70 -5.48 18.80 -8.01
N TYR A 71 -5.70 17.87 -8.94
CA TYR A 71 -6.71 17.92 -9.99
C TYR A 71 -7.95 17.14 -9.54
N GLN A 72 -9.02 17.85 -9.22
CA GLN A 72 -10.25 17.28 -8.68
C GLN A 72 -11.48 18.12 -9.05
N SER A 73 -12.64 17.47 -9.09
CA SER A 73 -13.93 18.16 -9.09
C SER A 73 -14.49 18.20 -7.68
N LEU A 74 -14.79 19.39 -7.14
CA LEU A 74 -15.35 19.49 -5.79
C LEU A 74 -16.83 19.13 -5.70
N ILE A 75 -17.52 18.96 -6.84
CA ILE A 75 -18.88 18.41 -6.84
C ILE A 75 -18.87 16.88 -6.72
N ASP A 76 -17.76 16.24 -7.06
CA ASP A 76 -17.55 14.80 -6.90
C ASP A 76 -16.04 14.48 -6.87
N ASN A 77 -15.47 14.50 -5.66
CA ASN A 77 -14.12 13.98 -5.39
C ASN A 77 -14.15 12.74 -4.47
N PHE A 78 -15.34 12.26 -4.12
CA PHE A 78 -15.60 11.07 -3.31
C PHE A 78 -14.82 11.00 -1.97
N GLY A 79 -14.52 12.16 -1.37
CA GLY A 79 -13.70 12.26 -0.16
C GLY A 79 -12.24 11.86 -0.36
N CYS A 80 -11.75 11.63 -1.58
CA CYS A 80 -10.39 11.12 -1.81
C CYS A 80 -9.28 12.13 -1.43
N ASN A 81 -9.63 13.41 -1.33
CA ASN A 81 -8.71 14.47 -0.91
C ASN A 81 -8.78 14.73 0.60
N GLU A 82 -8.12 13.86 1.38
CA GLU A 82 -8.11 13.99 2.84
C GLU A 82 -7.42 15.25 3.37
N MET A 83 -6.65 15.98 2.55
CA MET A 83 -6.05 17.23 2.99
C MET A 83 -7.12 18.22 3.45
N MET A 84 -8.30 18.19 2.83
CA MET A 84 -9.46 19.04 3.18
C MET A 84 -10.04 18.72 4.57
N SER A 85 -9.65 17.59 5.16
CA SER A 85 -10.07 17.13 6.49
C SER A 85 -9.07 17.49 7.60
N PHE A 86 -7.95 18.16 7.28
CA PHE A 86 -6.99 18.67 8.25
C PHE A 86 -7.37 20.07 8.75
N ARG A 87 -7.22 20.32 10.04
CA ARG A 87 -7.67 21.57 10.68
C ARG A 87 -7.02 22.83 10.09
N HIS A 88 -5.72 22.79 9.79
CA HIS A 88 -5.04 23.95 9.22
C HIS A 88 -5.42 24.22 7.77
N TRP A 89 -5.73 23.17 6.99
CA TRP A 89 -6.30 23.32 5.64
C TRP A 89 -7.70 23.92 5.69
N ARG A 90 -8.54 23.46 6.62
CA ARG A 90 -9.86 24.06 6.87
C ARG A 90 -9.76 25.51 7.33
N ALA A 91 -8.79 25.84 8.18
CA ALA A 91 -8.51 27.22 8.57
C ALA A 91 -8.10 28.09 7.37
N ALA A 92 -7.29 27.56 6.45
CA ALA A 92 -6.94 28.26 5.22
C ALA A 92 -8.18 28.51 4.34
N ILE A 93 -9.10 27.54 4.22
CA ILE A 93 -10.38 27.70 3.52
C ILE A 93 -11.25 28.79 4.19
N GLU A 94 -11.37 28.77 5.52
CA GLU A 94 -12.15 29.75 6.28
C GLU A 94 -11.62 31.18 6.17
N GLN A 95 -10.31 31.37 5.97
CA GLN A 95 -9.68 32.67 5.78
C GLN A 95 -9.92 33.28 4.38
N MET A 96 -10.26 32.46 3.39
CA MET A 96 -10.47 32.94 2.02
C MET A 96 -11.62 33.95 1.94
N PRO A 97 -11.52 34.97 1.06
CA PRO A 97 -12.67 35.79 0.68
C PRO A 97 -13.85 34.92 0.21
N ALA A 98 -15.07 35.28 0.61
CA ALA A 98 -16.26 34.48 0.32
C ALA A 98 -16.43 34.14 -1.18
N ALA A 99 -16.07 35.07 -2.07
CA ALA A 99 -16.15 34.88 -3.52
C ALA A 99 -15.18 33.83 -4.09
N ARG A 100 -14.12 33.46 -3.34
CA ARG A 100 -13.12 32.46 -3.74
C ARG A 100 -13.28 31.13 -3.02
N ARG A 101 -14.04 31.12 -1.92
CA ARG A 101 -14.11 29.99 -1.00
C ARG A 101 -14.88 28.82 -1.62
N PRO A 102 -14.34 27.59 -1.61
CA PRO A 102 -15.10 26.43 -2.02
C PRO A 102 -16.27 26.16 -1.05
N ALA A 103 -17.34 25.56 -1.57
CA ALA A 103 -18.55 25.25 -0.81
C ALA A 103 -18.69 23.74 -0.58
N TYR A 104 -19.15 23.37 0.60
CA TYR A 104 -19.47 21.98 0.93
C TYR A 104 -20.57 21.46 0.01
N VAL A 105 -20.36 20.25 -0.51
CA VAL A 105 -21.39 19.52 -1.25
C VAL A 105 -21.56 18.15 -0.59
N ALA A 106 -22.79 17.82 -0.19
CA ALA A 106 -23.11 16.57 0.49
C ALA A 106 -23.20 15.35 -0.44
N SER A 107 -23.59 15.54 -1.70
CA SER A 107 -23.76 14.46 -2.68
C SER A 107 -22.54 14.35 -3.59
N THR A 108 -22.16 13.13 -3.95
CA THR A 108 -21.14 12.83 -4.96
C THR A 108 -21.86 12.53 -6.27
N ASP A 109 -22.07 13.57 -7.06
CA ASP A 109 -22.78 13.48 -8.34
C ASP A 109 -22.12 14.39 -9.36
N ILE A 110 -21.38 13.80 -10.30
CA ILE A 110 -20.68 14.55 -11.35
C ILE A 110 -21.62 15.28 -12.32
N THR A 111 -22.93 15.00 -12.30
CA THR A 111 -23.94 15.61 -13.18
C THR A 111 -24.56 16.89 -12.61
N GLN A 112 -24.34 17.16 -11.32
CA GLN A 112 -24.87 18.36 -10.67
C GLN A 112 -24.19 19.64 -11.20
N PRO A 113 -24.76 20.84 -10.95
CA PRO A 113 -24.14 22.09 -11.38
C PRO A 113 -22.72 22.23 -10.83
N VAL A 114 -21.73 22.39 -11.70
CA VAL A 114 -20.30 22.51 -11.34
C VAL A 114 -20.00 23.70 -10.42
N THR A 115 -20.87 24.71 -10.41
CA THR A 115 -20.78 25.88 -9.51
C THR A 115 -21.35 25.62 -8.11
N ALA A 116 -21.96 24.46 -7.85
CA ALA A 116 -22.50 24.10 -6.54
C ALA A 116 -21.41 24.03 -5.46
N ALA A 117 -20.17 23.73 -5.86
CA ALA A 117 -19.02 23.69 -4.97
C ALA A 117 -18.26 25.04 -4.89
N GLY A 118 -18.85 26.13 -5.37
CA GLY A 118 -18.24 27.46 -5.38
C GLY A 118 -17.53 27.79 -6.71
N ALA A 119 -16.72 28.84 -6.67
CA ALA A 119 -15.99 29.32 -7.84
C ALA A 119 -14.95 28.30 -8.33
N PHE A 120 -14.67 28.33 -9.63
CA PHE A 120 -13.57 27.54 -10.18
C PHE A 120 -12.24 28.08 -9.66
N TYR A 121 -11.28 27.19 -9.47
CA TYR A 121 -9.94 27.61 -9.11
C TYR A 121 -9.31 28.39 -10.26
N ASP A 122 -8.74 29.55 -9.93
CA ASP A 122 -7.91 30.37 -10.81
C ASP A 122 -6.51 30.46 -10.18
N PRO A 123 -5.42 30.09 -10.89
CA PRO A 123 -4.06 30.24 -10.37
C PRO A 123 -3.72 31.64 -9.82
N ALA A 124 -4.39 32.68 -10.29
CA ALA A 124 -4.21 34.04 -9.79
C ALA A 124 -4.63 34.21 -8.31
N ILE A 125 -5.38 33.28 -7.74
CA ILE A 125 -5.79 33.30 -6.32
C ILE A 125 -4.79 32.62 -5.39
N ASP A 126 -3.74 31.95 -5.89
CA ASP A 126 -2.66 31.42 -5.05
C ASP A 126 -1.79 32.58 -4.50
N ASP A 127 -2.40 33.41 -3.68
CA ASP A 127 -1.86 34.61 -3.04
C ASP A 127 -1.95 34.46 -1.49
N PRO A 128 -1.47 35.43 -0.69
CA PRO A 128 -1.55 35.34 0.76
C PRO A 128 -2.97 35.20 1.34
N LEU A 129 -4.02 35.48 0.57
CA LEU A 129 -5.43 35.30 0.97
C LEU A 129 -5.93 33.89 0.68
N SER A 130 -5.24 33.08 -0.13
CA SER A 130 -5.60 31.70 -0.43
C SER A 130 -4.37 30.81 -0.74
N PRO A 131 -3.40 30.69 0.18
CA PRO A 131 -2.07 30.15 -0.10
C PRO A 131 -2.01 28.66 -0.49
N LEU A 132 -3.10 27.91 -0.26
CA LEU A 132 -3.21 26.47 -0.52
C LEU A 132 -4.36 26.14 -1.50
N ALA A 133 -4.89 27.13 -2.22
CA ALA A 133 -6.08 26.97 -3.06
C ALA A 133 -5.91 25.89 -4.13
N LYS A 134 -4.71 25.73 -4.70
CA LYS A 134 -4.39 24.63 -5.63
C LYS A 134 -4.52 23.21 -5.07
N GLY A 135 -4.68 23.05 -3.75
CA GLY A 135 -4.86 21.76 -3.08
C GLY A 135 -6.28 21.43 -2.67
N PHE A 136 -7.16 22.42 -2.51
CA PHE A 136 -8.54 22.21 -2.07
C PHE A 136 -9.57 22.85 -3.00
N GLY A 137 -9.16 23.62 -4.01
CA GLY A 137 -10.05 24.31 -4.95
C GLY A 137 -10.65 23.37 -6.00
N ASN A 138 -11.66 23.87 -6.71
CA ASN A 138 -12.29 23.17 -7.83
C ASN A 138 -11.43 23.30 -9.09
N THR A 139 -10.29 22.60 -9.09
CA THR A 139 -9.22 22.69 -10.09
C THR A 139 -9.53 21.95 -11.38
N MET A 140 -10.50 21.04 -11.35
CA MET A 140 -11.02 20.28 -12.49
C MET A 140 -12.55 20.24 -12.36
N PRO A 141 -13.25 21.37 -12.60
CA PRO A 141 -14.67 21.55 -12.27
C PRO A 141 -15.62 20.56 -12.91
N TYR A 142 -15.34 20.10 -14.13
CA TYR A 142 -16.14 19.10 -14.83
C TYR A 142 -15.70 17.67 -14.51
N GLY A 143 -14.55 17.49 -13.85
CA GLY A 143 -14.02 16.18 -13.48
C GLY A 143 -13.49 15.36 -14.66
N PHE A 144 -13.26 15.97 -15.82
CA PHE A 144 -12.91 15.27 -17.07
C PHE A 144 -11.55 15.70 -17.64
N LEU A 145 -10.59 16.00 -16.74
CA LEU A 145 -9.19 16.31 -17.05
C LEU A 145 -8.98 17.60 -17.86
N GLU A 146 -9.93 18.53 -17.85
CA GLU A 146 -9.88 19.78 -18.61
C GLU A 146 -8.64 20.61 -18.27
N THR A 147 -8.50 21.05 -17.02
CA THR A 147 -7.37 21.87 -16.56
C THR A 147 -6.06 21.08 -16.59
N PHE A 148 -6.12 19.76 -16.37
CA PHE A 148 -4.94 18.89 -16.47
C PHE A 148 -4.37 18.88 -17.89
N ARG A 149 -5.24 18.74 -18.90
CA ARG A 149 -4.84 18.82 -20.31
C ARG A 149 -4.29 20.20 -20.66
N ASP A 150 -4.90 21.26 -20.15
CA ASP A 150 -4.45 22.62 -20.41
C ASP A 150 -3.08 22.90 -19.77
N ASP A 151 -2.86 22.46 -18.53
CA ASP A 151 -1.55 22.59 -17.87
C ASP A 151 -0.48 21.79 -18.62
N ILE A 152 -0.78 20.61 -19.15
CA ILE A 152 0.16 19.83 -19.98
C ILE A 152 0.47 20.53 -21.31
N ARG A 153 -0.56 20.97 -22.04
CA ARG A 153 -0.38 21.64 -23.34
C ARG A 153 0.42 22.93 -23.23
N ASN A 154 0.23 23.65 -22.13
CA ASN A 154 0.88 24.94 -21.90
C ASN A 154 2.21 24.83 -21.12
N GLY A 155 2.70 23.63 -20.84
CA GLY A 155 3.96 23.43 -20.10
C GLY A 155 3.90 23.89 -18.64
N LYS A 156 2.72 23.89 -18.03
CA LYS A 156 2.42 24.33 -16.66
C LYS A 156 2.14 23.17 -15.68
N LEU A 157 2.28 21.91 -16.12
CA LEU A 157 2.11 20.76 -15.23
C LEU A 157 3.10 20.85 -14.03
N PRO A 158 2.62 20.84 -12.78
CA PRO A 158 3.50 20.90 -11.61
C PRO A 158 4.37 19.65 -11.45
N GLU A 159 5.44 19.78 -10.65
CA GLU A 159 6.37 18.68 -10.36
C GLU A 159 5.69 17.50 -9.66
N VAL A 160 4.68 17.78 -8.82
CA VAL A 160 3.83 16.77 -8.17
C VAL A 160 2.36 17.06 -8.48
N SER A 161 1.70 16.12 -9.16
CA SER A 161 0.29 16.25 -9.55
C SER A 161 -0.52 15.08 -9.01
N TRP A 162 -1.50 15.36 -8.16
CA TRP A 162 -2.48 14.37 -7.71
C TRP A 162 -3.73 14.46 -8.58
N ILE A 163 -4.25 13.33 -9.05
CA ILE A 163 -5.46 13.30 -9.87
C ILE A 163 -6.50 12.48 -9.12
N ILE A 164 -7.66 13.09 -8.88
CA ILE A 164 -8.80 12.43 -8.24
C ILE A 164 -9.90 12.26 -9.29
N PRO A 165 -10.26 11.02 -9.66
CA PRO A 165 -11.39 10.77 -10.55
C PRO A 165 -12.71 11.07 -9.83
N PRO A 166 -13.77 11.48 -10.58
CA PRO A 166 -15.14 11.44 -10.05
C PRO A 166 -15.51 10.02 -9.61
N SER A 167 -16.44 9.91 -8.66
CA SER A 167 -16.89 8.62 -8.09
C SER A 167 -17.25 7.59 -9.16
N VAL A 168 -17.94 7.98 -10.22
CA VAL A 168 -18.39 7.12 -11.33
C VAL A 168 -17.26 6.61 -12.25
N TYR A 169 -16.04 7.11 -12.07
CA TYR A 169 -14.83 6.71 -12.81
C TYR A 169 -13.68 6.27 -11.89
N SER A 170 -13.99 5.94 -10.63
CA SER A 170 -13.00 5.61 -9.59
C SER A 170 -12.68 4.12 -9.47
N GLU A 171 -13.41 3.26 -10.19
CA GLU A 171 -13.49 1.79 -9.99
C GLU A 171 -14.12 1.33 -8.67
N HIS A 172 -14.51 2.23 -7.78
CA HIS A 172 -15.20 1.86 -6.55
C HIS A 172 -16.51 1.10 -6.85
N PRO A 173 -16.77 -0.06 -6.21
CA PRO A 173 -17.99 -0.82 -6.37
C PRO A 173 -19.22 -0.02 -5.96
N GLY A 174 -20.25 -0.04 -6.79
CA GLY A 174 -21.47 0.74 -6.59
C GLY A 174 -21.57 1.89 -7.58
N PRO A 175 -20.82 3.01 -7.41
CA PRO A 175 -20.89 4.13 -8.32
C PRO A 175 -20.12 3.92 -9.63
N SER A 176 -19.10 3.05 -9.66
CA SER A 176 -18.22 2.84 -10.82
C SER A 176 -18.14 1.39 -11.27
N SER A 177 -17.43 1.18 -12.38
CA SER A 177 -17.02 -0.12 -12.91
C SER A 177 -15.53 -0.11 -13.33
N PRO A 178 -14.89 -1.29 -13.48
CA PRO A 178 -13.55 -1.39 -14.06
C PRO A 178 -13.46 -0.80 -15.48
N ALA A 179 -14.53 -0.88 -16.28
CA ALA A 179 -14.54 -0.31 -17.63
C ALA A 179 -14.48 1.23 -17.60
N GLN A 180 -15.21 1.86 -16.68
CA GLN A 180 -15.22 3.30 -16.52
C GLN A 180 -13.89 3.82 -15.98
N GLY A 181 -13.31 3.19 -14.95
CA GLY A 181 -11.99 3.59 -14.44
C GLY A 181 -10.86 3.37 -15.45
N ALA A 182 -10.88 2.25 -16.18
CA ALA A 182 -9.91 2.02 -17.26
C ALA A 182 -9.97 3.10 -18.35
N TRP A 183 -11.17 3.60 -18.70
CA TRP A 183 -11.31 4.73 -19.63
C TRP A 183 -10.72 6.03 -19.04
N TYR A 184 -10.92 6.28 -17.74
CA TYR A 184 -10.34 7.47 -17.10
C TYR A 184 -8.82 7.43 -17.08
N VAL A 185 -8.22 6.27 -16.77
CA VAL A 185 -6.78 6.04 -16.88
C VAL A 185 -6.29 6.23 -18.33
N GLN A 186 -7.03 5.72 -19.32
CA GLN A 186 -6.74 5.99 -20.74
C GLN A 186 -6.72 7.49 -21.03
N ALA A 187 -7.71 8.24 -20.54
CA ALA A 187 -7.80 9.68 -20.75
C ALA A 187 -6.66 10.48 -20.10
N VAL A 188 -6.15 10.03 -18.94
CA VAL A 188 -4.94 10.58 -18.29
C VAL A 188 -3.71 10.31 -19.15
N LEU A 189 -3.53 9.07 -19.62
CA LEU A 189 -2.41 8.71 -20.48
C LEU A 189 -2.43 9.46 -21.82
N ASP A 190 -3.62 9.63 -22.42
CA ASP A 190 -3.80 10.42 -23.63
C ASP A 190 -3.39 11.88 -23.42
N ALA A 191 -3.78 12.47 -22.29
CA ALA A 191 -3.40 13.84 -21.95
C ALA A 191 -1.88 13.99 -21.81
N LEU A 192 -1.24 13.09 -21.05
CA LEU A 192 0.21 13.11 -20.83
C LEU A 192 1.00 12.89 -22.13
N THR A 193 0.61 11.88 -22.92
CA THR A 193 1.33 11.50 -24.14
C THR A 193 1.09 12.42 -25.33
N ALA A 194 0.06 13.28 -25.28
CA ALA A 194 -0.17 14.32 -26.28
C ALA A 194 0.93 15.41 -26.29
N ASN A 195 1.70 15.55 -25.21
CA ASN A 195 2.88 16.42 -25.16
C ASN A 195 4.14 15.57 -24.89
N PRO A 196 4.93 15.23 -25.94
CA PRO A 196 6.14 14.43 -25.79
C PRO A 196 7.18 15.01 -24.83
N ASP A 197 7.30 16.35 -24.78
CA ASP A 197 8.24 17.01 -23.88
C ASP A 197 7.86 16.76 -22.43
N VAL A 198 6.56 16.81 -22.09
CA VAL A 198 6.07 16.44 -20.75
C VAL A 198 6.26 14.96 -20.51
N TRP A 199 5.74 14.09 -21.38
CA TRP A 199 5.75 12.65 -21.17
C TRP A 199 7.16 12.07 -20.99
N SER A 200 8.15 12.57 -21.74
CA SER A 200 9.53 12.11 -21.68
C SER A 200 10.17 12.19 -20.30
N LYS A 201 9.59 13.01 -19.40
CA LYS A 201 10.07 13.25 -18.03
C LYS A 201 9.02 12.94 -16.95
N THR A 202 7.96 12.21 -17.28
CA THR A 202 6.85 11.89 -16.36
C THR A 202 6.92 10.45 -15.81
N VAL A 203 6.54 10.32 -14.54
CA VAL A 203 6.14 9.06 -13.92
C VAL A 203 4.67 9.15 -13.55
N LEU A 204 3.84 8.26 -14.10
CA LEU A 204 2.45 8.08 -13.67
C LEU A 204 2.37 6.87 -12.74
N LEU A 205 1.91 7.11 -11.52
CA LEU A 205 1.62 6.08 -10.52
C LEU A 205 0.10 5.96 -10.43
N ILE A 206 -0.44 4.79 -10.75
CA ILE A 206 -1.87 4.48 -10.54
C ILE A 206 -1.95 3.56 -9.33
N ASN A 207 -2.61 4.03 -8.26
CA ASN A 207 -2.77 3.31 -7.00
C ASN A 207 -4.23 3.34 -6.56
N TYR A 208 -4.60 2.35 -5.75
CA TYR A 208 -5.92 2.24 -5.12
C TYR A 208 -5.76 2.53 -3.63
N ASP A 209 -6.76 3.15 -3.01
CA ASP A 209 -6.73 3.47 -1.58
C ASP A 209 -7.02 2.25 -0.71
N GLU A 210 -7.84 1.31 -1.18
CA GLU A 210 -8.18 0.06 -0.48
C GLU A 210 -8.63 -1.07 -1.44
N ASN A 211 -9.17 -2.17 -0.89
CA ASN A 211 -9.47 -3.43 -1.62
C ASN A 211 -10.98 -3.75 -1.74
N ASP A 212 -11.85 -2.83 -1.33
CA ASP A 212 -13.31 -2.91 -1.23
C ASP A 212 -13.83 -4.13 -0.46
N GLY A 213 -13.00 -4.68 0.43
CA GLY A 213 -13.28 -5.93 1.13
C GLY A 213 -13.17 -7.20 0.25
N PHE A 214 -12.72 -7.10 -1.01
CA PHE A 214 -12.45 -8.28 -1.84
C PHE A 214 -11.29 -9.11 -1.27
N PHE A 215 -11.39 -10.42 -1.43
CA PHE A 215 -10.36 -11.35 -0.96
C PHE A 215 -9.03 -11.16 -1.71
N ASP A 216 -7.94 -11.03 -0.95
CA ASP A 216 -6.57 -11.20 -1.44
C ASP A 216 -5.87 -12.27 -0.58
N HIS A 217 -5.07 -13.12 -1.24
CA HIS A 217 -4.42 -14.27 -0.61
C HIS A 217 -3.08 -13.91 0.05
N MET A 218 -2.53 -12.72 -0.20
CA MET A 218 -1.23 -12.34 0.34
C MET A 218 -1.38 -11.91 1.80
N PRO A 219 -0.60 -12.51 2.71
CA PRO A 219 -0.61 -12.05 4.09
C PRO A 219 0.01 -10.66 4.18
N SER A 220 -0.61 -9.80 4.99
CA SER A 220 -0.12 -8.45 5.25
C SER A 220 1.30 -8.48 5.84
N PRO A 221 2.25 -7.69 5.30
CA PRO A 221 3.59 -7.53 5.86
C PRO A 221 3.55 -6.54 7.03
N ALA A 222 2.68 -6.78 8.02
CA ALA A 222 2.56 -5.98 9.25
C ALA A 222 3.53 -6.47 10.34
N VAL A 223 3.72 -5.62 11.36
CA VAL A 223 4.41 -5.99 12.61
C VAL A 223 3.77 -7.25 13.26
N PRO A 224 4.50 -7.99 14.12
CA PRO A 224 3.95 -9.15 14.80
C PRO A 224 2.68 -8.82 15.57
N SER A 225 1.64 -9.65 15.44
CA SER A 225 0.44 -9.52 16.27
C SER A 225 0.76 -9.81 17.74
N ARG A 226 -0.11 -9.39 18.66
CA ARG A 226 -0.04 -9.78 20.08
C ARG A 226 -0.93 -11.00 20.33
N ASN A 227 -0.45 -11.92 21.16
CA ASN A 227 -1.23 -12.99 21.75
C ASN A 227 -2.17 -12.42 22.83
N ALA A 228 -3.08 -13.25 23.34
CA ALA A 228 -4.02 -12.85 24.39
C ALA A 228 -3.33 -12.41 25.70
N ASP A 229 -2.13 -12.90 25.98
CA ASP A 229 -1.29 -12.53 27.14
C ASP A 229 -0.44 -11.26 26.90
N GLY A 230 -0.58 -10.62 25.73
CA GLY A 230 0.18 -9.43 25.34
C GLY A 230 1.57 -9.72 24.75
N SER A 231 2.06 -10.96 24.79
CA SER A 231 3.31 -11.35 24.14
C SER A 231 3.20 -11.27 22.61
N LEU A 232 4.34 -11.12 21.91
CA LEU A 232 4.32 -11.10 20.44
C LEU A 232 4.12 -12.51 19.87
N ALA A 233 3.21 -12.63 18.91
CA ALA A 233 3.11 -13.78 18.02
C ALA A 233 4.24 -13.70 16.97
N GLY A 234 5.46 -14.06 17.39
CA GLY A 234 6.67 -13.98 16.59
C GLY A 234 7.68 -12.98 17.16
N GLY A 235 8.29 -12.14 16.33
CA GLY A 235 9.31 -11.20 16.79
C GLY A 235 9.85 -10.26 15.70
N HIS A 236 10.71 -9.32 16.09
CA HIS A 236 11.34 -8.40 15.16
C HIS A 236 12.77 -8.04 15.62
N THR A 237 13.64 -7.69 14.68
CA THR A 237 14.99 -7.21 14.99
C THR A 237 15.09 -5.69 15.18
N LEU A 238 14.03 -4.95 14.81
CA LEU A 238 13.94 -3.51 15.02
C LEU A 238 13.86 -3.17 16.52
N ALA A 239 14.21 -1.94 16.89
CA ALA A 239 14.01 -1.48 18.26
C ALA A 239 12.51 -1.43 18.60
N ALA A 240 12.13 -1.75 19.83
CA ALA A 240 10.73 -1.74 20.24
C ALA A 240 10.06 -0.36 20.06
N ALA A 241 10.80 0.72 20.29
CA ALA A 241 10.32 2.09 20.08
C ALA A 241 10.01 2.41 18.60
N ASP A 242 10.75 1.79 17.67
CA ASP A 242 10.62 2.02 16.22
C ASP A 242 9.37 1.36 15.63
N VAL A 243 8.83 0.35 16.31
CA VAL A 243 7.62 -0.38 15.90
C VAL A 243 6.40 0.02 16.73
N ALA A 244 6.56 0.74 17.84
CA ALA A 244 5.46 1.07 18.75
C ALA A 244 4.32 1.83 18.05
N VAL A 245 4.65 2.72 17.11
CA VAL A 245 3.66 3.50 16.33
C VAL A 245 2.90 2.68 15.29
N GLU A 246 3.22 1.39 15.11
CA GLU A 246 2.48 0.48 14.22
C GLU A 246 1.35 -0.27 14.95
N TYR A 247 1.21 -0.09 16.27
CA TYR A 247 0.15 -0.70 17.08
C TYR A 247 -0.89 0.33 17.50
N HIS A 248 -2.16 -0.10 17.52
CA HIS A 248 -3.27 0.71 18.01
C HIS A 248 -3.32 0.80 19.53
N ASP A 249 -2.31 1.47 20.09
CA ASP A 249 -2.15 1.76 21.52
C ASP A 249 -2.41 3.25 21.84
N PHE A 250 -2.79 4.05 20.85
CA PHE A 250 -2.92 5.50 20.96
C PHE A 250 -4.36 5.95 21.15
N ALA A 251 -4.53 7.14 21.74
CA ALA A 251 -5.85 7.70 21.98
C ALA A 251 -6.60 7.94 20.64
N PRO A 252 -7.92 7.75 20.61
CA PRO A 252 -8.76 8.11 19.47
C PRO A 252 -8.53 9.56 19.04
N ALA A 253 -8.30 9.82 17.75
CA ALA A 253 -8.08 11.18 17.23
C ALA A 253 -9.33 12.07 17.35
N THR A 254 -10.52 11.45 17.37
CA THR A 254 -11.79 12.10 17.71
C THR A 254 -12.66 11.12 18.51
N PRO A 255 -13.76 11.58 19.15
CA PRO A 255 -14.68 10.69 19.87
C PRO A 255 -15.37 9.62 19.01
N SER A 256 -15.37 9.75 17.68
CA SER A 256 -15.96 8.73 16.79
C SER A 256 -15.00 7.60 16.47
N GLN A 257 -13.69 7.82 16.68
CA GLN A 257 -12.66 6.83 16.38
C GLN A 257 -12.72 5.67 17.38
N PRO A 258 -12.42 4.43 16.95
CA PRO A 258 -12.45 3.27 17.82
C PRO A 258 -11.41 3.39 18.94
N ALA A 259 -11.71 2.80 20.09
CA ALA A 259 -10.77 2.71 21.20
C ALA A 259 -9.57 1.80 20.86
N ALA A 260 -8.42 2.08 21.49
CA ALA A 260 -7.21 1.29 21.37
C ALA A 260 -7.46 -0.21 21.63
N ASP A 261 -6.94 -1.06 20.75
CA ASP A 261 -7.09 -2.52 20.82
C ASP A 261 -5.75 -3.27 20.75
N GLY A 262 -4.63 -2.54 20.68
CA GLY A 262 -3.27 -3.09 20.60
C GLY A 262 -2.98 -3.89 19.33
N ARG A 263 -3.87 -3.88 18.34
CA ARG A 263 -3.66 -4.60 17.08
C ARG A 263 -2.80 -3.77 16.12
N PRO A 264 -2.03 -4.42 15.23
CA PRO A 264 -1.30 -3.71 14.19
C PRO A 264 -2.24 -2.88 13.30
N TYR A 265 -1.83 -1.66 12.95
CA TYR A 265 -2.55 -0.83 11.98
C TYR A 265 -2.52 -1.46 10.60
N GLY A 266 -1.34 -1.79 10.09
CA GLY A 266 -1.15 -2.36 8.77
C GLY A 266 0.31 -2.69 8.48
N PRO A 267 0.73 -2.74 7.20
CA PRO A 267 -0.06 -2.47 5.99
C PRO A 267 -1.32 -3.35 5.86
N GLY A 268 -2.35 -2.87 5.15
CA GLY A 268 -3.61 -3.60 4.95
C GLY A 268 -3.51 -4.72 3.89
N PRO A 269 -4.66 -5.21 3.38
CA PRO A 269 -4.71 -6.08 2.20
C PRO A 269 -3.98 -5.45 1.01
N ARG A 270 -3.45 -6.30 0.13
CA ARG A 270 -2.73 -5.84 -1.06
C ARG A 270 -3.70 -5.18 -2.04
N VAL A 271 -3.27 -4.05 -2.59
CA VAL A 271 -3.95 -3.34 -3.67
C VAL A 271 -3.09 -3.33 -4.95
N PRO A 272 -3.68 -3.19 -6.15
CA PRO A 272 -2.92 -3.02 -7.37
C PRO A 272 -2.13 -1.71 -7.37
N MET A 273 -0.99 -1.71 -8.06
CA MET A 273 -0.29 -0.50 -8.43
C MET A 273 0.32 -0.67 -9.82
N TRP A 274 0.13 0.34 -10.67
CA TRP A 274 0.79 0.42 -11.98
C TRP A 274 1.73 1.61 -12.01
N VAL A 275 2.89 1.38 -12.63
CA VAL A 275 3.93 2.39 -12.86
C VAL A 275 4.10 2.54 -14.35
N VAL A 276 3.60 3.64 -14.91
CA VAL A 276 3.64 3.92 -16.35
C VAL A 276 4.55 5.12 -16.60
N SER A 277 5.63 4.90 -17.34
CA SER A 277 6.65 5.91 -17.57
C SER A 277 7.59 5.48 -18.72
N PRO A 278 8.30 6.42 -19.38
CA PRO A 278 9.45 6.06 -20.22
C PRO A 278 10.47 5.16 -19.50
N TRP A 279 10.61 5.27 -18.17
CA TRP A 279 11.53 4.45 -17.37
C TRP A 279 10.99 3.08 -16.94
N SER A 280 9.72 2.75 -17.23
CA SER A 280 9.11 1.46 -16.85
C SER A 280 8.75 0.55 -18.05
N ARG A 281 9.24 0.88 -19.26
CA ARG A 281 8.99 0.09 -20.49
C ARG A 281 9.36 -1.39 -20.34
N GLY A 282 8.59 -2.26 -21.01
CA GLY A 282 8.83 -3.71 -21.08
C GLY A 282 7.91 -4.59 -20.24
N GLY A 283 6.90 -4.03 -19.56
CA GLY A 283 5.88 -4.83 -18.86
C GLY A 283 6.41 -5.66 -17.68
N TRP A 284 7.36 -5.08 -16.93
CA TRP A 284 8.02 -5.73 -15.80
C TRP A 284 7.13 -5.87 -14.57
N VAL A 285 7.33 -6.94 -13.80
CA VAL A 285 6.77 -7.11 -12.46
C VAL A 285 7.83 -6.74 -11.43
N ASN A 286 7.45 -5.99 -10.39
CA ASN A 286 8.27 -5.77 -9.22
C ASN A 286 7.55 -6.35 -8.00
N SER A 287 8.22 -7.24 -7.27
CA SER A 287 7.66 -7.92 -6.09
C SER A 287 8.37 -7.53 -4.78
N GLN A 288 9.01 -6.36 -4.75
CA GLN A 288 9.34 -5.68 -3.51
C GLN A 288 8.04 -5.28 -2.78
N VAL A 289 8.05 -5.33 -1.46
CA VAL A 289 6.94 -4.85 -0.63
C VAL A 289 6.85 -3.33 -0.74
N PHE A 290 5.66 -2.84 -1.05
CA PHE A 290 5.29 -1.42 -1.07
C PHE A 290 3.95 -1.26 -0.34
N ASP A 291 3.73 -0.05 0.17
CA ASP A 291 2.45 0.43 0.68
C ASP A 291 2.20 1.89 0.24
N HIS A 292 1.11 2.50 0.70
CA HIS A 292 0.78 3.89 0.38
C HIS A 292 1.85 4.93 0.74
N THR A 293 2.73 4.66 1.71
CA THR A 293 3.84 5.57 2.05
C THR A 293 4.99 5.52 1.04
N SER A 294 5.02 4.49 0.18
CA SER A 294 6.07 4.30 -0.83
C SER A 294 6.05 5.40 -1.90
N THR A 295 4.88 6.01 -2.16
CA THR A 295 4.78 7.17 -3.05
C THR A 295 5.47 8.38 -2.45
N LEU A 296 5.31 8.62 -1.15
CA LEU A 296 6.02 9.67 -0.43
C LEU A 296 7.52 9.41 -0.43
N LEU A 297 7.96 8.18 -0.13
CA LEU A 297 9.38 7.79 -0.20
C LEU A 297 9.99 8.03 -1.59
N PHE A 298 9.23 7.76 -2.67
CA PHE A 298 9.66 8.08 -4.03
C PHE A 298 9.85 9.58 -4.24
N LEU A 299 8.92 10.40 -3.73
CA LEU A 299 9.03 11.86 -3.78
C LEU A 299 10.21 12.37 -2.94
N GLU A 300 10.53 11.75 -1.79
CA GLU A 300 11.75 12.05 -1.03
C GLU A 300 13.00 11.82 -1.90
N LYS A 301 13.06 10.69 -2.62
CA LYS A 301 14.20 10.36 -3.51
C LYS A 301 14.32 11.36 -4.66
N ARG A 302 13.20 11.85 -5.19
CA ARG A 302 13.20 12.76 -6.34
C ARG A 302 13.49 14.20 -5.96
N PHE A 303 12.96 14.69 -4.84
CA PHE A 303 12.95 16.12 -4.50
C PHE A 303 13.72 16.45 -3.21
N GLY A 304 14.17 15.45 -2.45
CA GLY A 304 14.86 15.67 -1.17
C GLY A 304 13.94 16.13 -0.02
N VAL A 305 12.62 16.13 -0.22
CA VAL A 305 11.63 16.54 0.78
C VAL A 305 11.26 15.34 1.65
N VAL A 306 11.83 15.24 2.83
CA VAL A 306 11.64 14.11 3.76
C VAL A 306 10.27 14.15 4.45
N GLU A 307 9.59 13.01 4.55
CA GLU A 307 8.39 12.80 5.38
C GLU A 307 8.76 12.10 6.72
N PRO A 308 9.09 12.86 7.77
CA PRO A 308 9.49 12.29 9.07
C PRO A 308 8.41 11.48 9.77
N GLN A 309 7.15 11.57 9.33
CA GLN A 309 6.02 10.86 9.93
C GLN A 309 5.94 9.38 9.47
N ILE A 310 6.64 8.98 8.41
CA ILE A 310 6.77 7.55 8.05
C ILE A 310 7.62 6.85 9.10
N SER A 311 7.06 5.79 9.72
CA SER A 311 7.72 5.04 10.77
C SER A 311 9.02 4.36 10.31
N ALA A 312 9.89 4.07 11.27
CA ALA A 312 11.10 3.28 11.03
C ALA A 312 10.76 1.86 10.52
N TYR A 313 9.67 1.27 10.98
CA TYR A 313 9.16 0.00 10.46
C TYR A 313 8.88 0.06 8.95
N ARG A 314 8.07 1.03 8.52
CA ARG A 314 7.69 1.19 7.11
C ARG A 314 8.89 1.52 6.25
N ARG A 315 9.83 2.35 6.73
CA ARG A 315 11.10 2.63 6.03
C ARG A 315 11.99 1.39 5.87
N ALA A 316 11.94 0.45 6.80
CA ALA A 316 12.72 -0.78 6.73
C ALA A 316 12.11 -1.83 5.78
N VAL A 317 10.77 -1.95 5.79
CA VAL A 317 10.03 -3.02 5.10
C VAL A 317 9.51 -2.60 3.72
N CYS A 318 8.97 -1.39 3.58
CA CYS A 318 8.39 -0.88 2.35
C CYS A 318 9.43 -0.12 1.51
N GLY A 319 9.48 -0.41 0.20
CA GLY A 319 10.41 0.25 -0.72
C GLY A 319 10.00 1.66 -1.13
N ASP A 320 10.92 2.37 -1.77
CA ASP A 320 10.74 3.75 -2.25
C ASP A 320 10.32 3.84 -3.72
N LEU A 321 9.80 2.75 -4.28
CA LEU A 321 9.44 2.56 -5.70
C LEU A 321 10.57 2.69 -6.74
N THR A 322 11.78 3.10 -6.37
CA THR A 322 12.86 3.31 -7.35
C THR A 322 13.25 2.03 -8.10
N SER A 323 13.09 0.86 -7.45
CA SER A 323 13.33 -0.46 -8.05
C SER A 323 12.33 -0.84 -9.16
N ALA A 324 11.22 -0.11 -9.32
CA ALA A 324 10.27 -0.32 -10.41
C ALA A 324 10.78 0.19 -11.77
N PHE A 325 11.82 1.01 -11.77
CA PHE A 325 12.29 1.75 -12.95
C PHE A 325 13.65 1.26 -13.46
N ASN A 326 13.91 1.52 -14.74
CA ASN A 326 15.24 1.49 -15.34
C ASN A 326 15.66 2.91 -15.70
N PHE A 327 16.29 3.62 -14.75
CA PHE A 327 16.80 4.97 -14.97
C PHE A 327 18.14 5.02 -15.72
N ARG A 328 18.88 3.90 -15.79
CA ARG A 328 20.23 3.85 -16.38
C ARG A 328 20.20 3.79 -17.90
N ALA A 329 19.36 2.91 -18.44
CA ALA A 329 19.24 2.69 -19.88
C ALA A 329 17.76 2.52 -20.25
N PRO A 330 16.91 3.55 -20.01
CA PRO A 330 15.52 3.49 -20.43
C PRO A 330 15.45 3.45 -21.96
N ASN A 331 14.34 2.94 -22.51
CA ASN A 331 13.98 3.09 -23.93
C ASN A 331 14.62 2.13 -24.94
N HIS A 332 15.27 1.03 -24.53
CA HIS A 332 15.69 -0.02 -25.48
C HIS A 332 14.56 -0.98 -25.87
N GLU A 333 13.52 -1.07 -25.06
CA GLU A 333 12.36 -1.92 -25.33
C GLU A 333 11.40 -1.25 -26.32
N PRO A 334 10.79 -2.03 -27.24
CA PRO A 334 9.76 -1.53 -28.14
C PRO A 334 8.56 -0.99 -27.33
N LEU A 335 7.93 0.06 -27.84
CA LEU A 335 6.71 0.59 -27.24
C LEU A 335 5.58 -0.44 -27.42
N PRO A 336 4.76 -0.70 -26.39
CA PRO A 336 3.61 -1.58 -26.54
C PRO A 336 2.59 -0.93 -27.49
N THR A 337 2.00 -1.73 -28.38
CA THR A 337 0.79 -1.31 -29.09
C THR A 337 -0.40 -1.47 -28.16
N LEU A 338 -1.02 -0.37 -27.76
CA LEU A 338 -2.23 -0.38 -26.95
C LEU A 338 -3.44 -0.59 -27.88
N ALA A 339 -3.96 -1.82 -27.93
CA ALA A 339 -5.24 -2.11 -28.57
C ALA A 339 -6.42 -1.70 -27.65
N GLY A 340 -7.62 -1.55 -28.21
CA GLY A 340 -8.85 -1.45 -27.40
C GLY A 340 -9.17 -0.08 -26.81
N ARG A 341 -8.87 1.01 -27.53
CA ARG A 341 -9.33 2.35 -27.13
C ARG A 341 -10.86 2.40 -27.10
N THR A 342 -11.39 3.01 -26.06
CA THR A 342 -12.84 3.21 -25.88
C THR A 342 -13.16 4.69 -25.68
N THR A 343 -14.40 5.08 -25.98
CA THR A 343 -14.92 6.42 -25.66
C THR A 343 -15.67 6.41 -24.33
N LYS A 344 -15.84 7.60 -23.74
CA LYS A 344 -16.70 7.79 -22.56
C LYS A 344 -18.11 7.21 -22.78
N SER A 345 -18.72 7.54 -23.92
CA SER A 345 -20.07 7.09 -24.25
C SER A 345 -20.17 5.56 -24.37
N GLN A 346 -19.14 4.90 -24.89
CA GLN A 346 -19.10 3.44 -25.00
C GLN A 346 -19.01 2.77 -23.61
N VAL A 347 -18.15 3.27 -22.71
CA VAL A 347 -18.03 2.68 -21.36
C VAL A 347 -19.23 2.99 -20.47
N ASP A 348 -19.81 4.18 -20.59
CA ASP A 348 -21.04 4.53 -19.86
C ASP A 348 -22.21 3.65 -20.31
N ALA A 349 -22.36 3.44 -21.63
CA ALA A 349 -23.39 2.55 -22.17
C ALA A 349 -23.17 1.09 -21.75
N LEU A 350 -21.92 0.61 -21.75
CA LEU A 350 -21.57 -0.73 -21.28
C LEU A 350 -21.92 -0.91 -19.80
N SER A 351 -21.53 0.05 -18.95
CA SER A 351 -21.81 0.01 -17.51
C SER A 351 -23.31 -0.01 -17.24
N ALA A 352 -24.09 0.86 -17.91
CA ALA A 352 -25.55 0.88 -17.81
C ALA A 352 -26.18 -0.46 -18.25
N ALA A 353 -25.71 -1.04 -19.36
CA ALA A 353 -26.20 -2.33 -19.83
C ALA A 353 -25.89 -3.48 -18.85
N GLN A 354 -24.70 -3.48 -18.23
CA GLN A 354 -24.32 -4.49 -17.23
C GLN A 354 -25.11 -4.36 -15.92
N GLN A 355 -25.38 -3.13 -15.47
CA GLN A 355 -26.22 -2.88 -14.29
C GLN A 355 -27.67 -3.34 -14.49
N ALA A 356 -28.19 -3.23 -15.71
CA ALA A 356 -29.53 -3.71 -16.06
C ALA A 356 -29.59 -5.24 -16.24
N ALA A 357 -28.45 -5.92 -16.37
CA ALA A 357 -28.41 -7.36 -16.57
C ALA A 357 -28.74 -8.13 -15.26
N PRO A 358 -29.30 -9.35 -15.37
CA PRO A 358 -29.50 -10.19 -14.20
C PRO A 358 -28.20 -10.46 -13.45
N LYS A 359 -28.28 -10.56 -12.12
CA LYS A 359 -27.14 -10.95 -11.28
C LYS A 359 -26.60 -12.32 -11.72
N ILE A 360 -25.28 -12.44 -11.80
CA ILE A 360 -24.61 -13.71 -12.11
C ILE A 360 -24.88 -14.69 -10.96
N THR A 361 -25.49 -15.83 -11.25
CA THR A 361 -25.66 -16.91 -10.28
C THR A 361 -24.31 -17.58 -10.02
N PRO A 362 -23.81 -17.59 -8.77
CA PRO A 362 -22.59 -18.31 -8.45
C PRO A 362 -22.73 -19.81 -8.78
N PRO A 363 -21.68 -20.47 -9.30
CA PRO A 363 -21.74 -21.89 -9.60
C PRO A 363 -21.97 -22.71 -8.32
N ALA A 364 -22.84 -23.74 -8.40
CA ALA A 364 -23.15 -24.62 -7.27
C ALA A 364 -21.92 -25.38 -6.75
N ALA A 365 -20.96 -25.66 -7.63
CA ALA A 365 -19.66 -26.25 -7.31
C ALA A 365 -18.56 -25.30 -7.80
N PRO A 366 -18.11 -24.34 -6.97
CA PRO A 366 -17.04 -23.43 -7.35
C PRO A 366 -15.72 -24.20 -7.52
N SER A 367 -15.01 -23.93 -8.61
CA SER A 367 -13.63 -24.36 -8.81
C SER A 367 -12.68 -23.20 -8.51
N LEU A 368 -11.45 -23.53 -8.10
CA LEU A 368 -10.42 -22.49 -7.96
C LEU A 368 -10.08 -21.93 -9.35
N PRO A 369 -9.87 -20.60 -9.46
CA PRO A 369 -9.45 -20.01 -10.72
C PRO A 369 -8.10 -20.62 -11.15
N ALA A 370 -8.03 -21.06 -12.40
CA ALA A 370 -6.76 -21.51 -12.99
C ALA A 370 -5.93 -20.28 -13.39
N GLN A 371 -4.75 -20.14 -12.79
CA GLN A 371 -3.82 -19.09 -13.18
C GLN A 371 -3.26 -19.39 -14.58
N ALA A 372 -3.38 -18.44 -15.50
CA ALA A 372 -2.78 -18.56 -16.83
C ALA A 372 -1.26 -18.73 -16.71
N ILE A 373 -0.71 -19.72 -17.43
CA ILE A 373 0.73 -19.97 -17.47
C ILE A 373 1.39 -18.88 -18.32
N GLY A 374 2.51 -18.35 -17.84
CA GLY A 374 3.30 -17.38 -18.58
C GLY A 374 4.52 -16.92 -17.79
N VAL A 375 5.43 -16.25 -18.46
CA VAL A 375 6.59 -15.60 -17.85
C VAL A 375 6.46 -14.11 -18.06
N ARG A 376 6.68 -13.34 -16.99
CA ARG A 376 6.87 -11.89 -17.09
C ARG A 376 8.28 -11.54 -16.61
N PRO A 377 8.98 -10.59 -17.24
CA PRO A 377 10.23 -10.06 -16.71
C PRO A 377 10.04 -9.56 -15.28
N SER A 378 10.97 -9.89 -14.38
CA SER A 378 10.92 -9.47 -12.97
C SER A 378 12.06 -8.52 -12.65
N ARG A 379 11.78 -7.44 -11.92
CA ARG A 379 12.80 -6.47 -11.47
C ARG A 379 13.74 -7.13 -10.48
N ALA A 380 14.98 -6.64 -10.43
CA ALA A 380 15.92 -7.02 -9.38
C ALA A 380 15.37 -6.58 -8.02
N LEU A 381 15.34 -7.49 -7.05
CA LEU A 381 14.76 -7.26 -5.74
C LEU A 381 15.86 -7.19 -4.66
N PRO A 382 15.60 -6.51 -3.52
CA PRO A 382 16.59 -6.33 -2.47
C PRO A 382 16.69 -7.53 -1.51
N TYR A 383 16.10 -8.68 -1.85
CA TYR A 383 15.92 -9.79 -0.91
C TYR A 383 16.94 -10.92 -1.12
N GLU A 384 17.54 -11.37 -0.02
CA GLU A 384 18.28 -12.62 0.08
C GLU A 384 17.87 -13.29 1.40
N LEU A 385 16.88 -14.17 1.32
CA LEU A 385 16.13 -14.66 2.47
C LEU A 385 16.41 -16.13 2.73
N HIS A 386 16.56 -16.48 4.01
CA HIS A 386 16.78 -17.86 4.44
C HIS A 386 15.85 -18.21 5.60
N ALA A 387 15.32 -19.42 5.57
CA ALA A 387 14.63 -20.06 6.68
C ALA A 387 15.15 -21.49 6.83
N SER A 388 15.44 -21.91 8.05
CA SER A 388 15.90 -23.26 8.38
C SER A 388 15.27 -23.74 9.68
N ALA A 389 15.14 -25.06 9.86
CA ALA A 389 14.61 -25.66 11.09
C ALA A 389 15.65 -26.49 11.82
N GLN A 390 15.63 -26.43 13.15
CA GLN A 390 16.35 -27.31 14.05
C GLN A 390 15.33 -28.12 14.88
N ALA A 391 15.42 -29.44 14.78
CA ALA A 391 14.56 -30.36 15.52
C ALA A 391 15.29 -30.88 16.78
N ASP A 392 14.88 -30.42 17.95
CA ASP A 392 15.38 -30.90 19.24
C ASP A 392 14.40 -31.93 19.83
N ALA A 393 14.62 -33.19 19.46
CA ALA A 393 13.82 -34.30 19.96
C ALA A 393 14.01 -34.57 21.47
N GLY A 394 15.09 -34.07 22.09
CA GLY A 394 15.34 -34.22 23.52
C GLY A 394 14.39 -33.35 24.33
N ASN A 395 14.35 -32.06 23.98
CA ASN A 395 13.49 -31.07 24.62
C ASN A 395 12.07 -31.02 24.04
N GLY A 396 11.84 -31.68 22.90
CA GLY A 396 10.52 -31.70 22.25
C GLY A 396 10.19 -30.39 21.52
N ILE A 397 11.22 -29.62 21.13
CA ILE A 397 11.10 -28.31 20.51
C ILE A 397 11.54 -28.37 19.04
N VAL A 398 10.84 -27.63 18.18
CA VAL A 398 11.30 -27.28 16.84
C VAL A 398 11.59 -25.78 16.80
N THR A 399 12.82 -25.41 16.45
CA THR A 399 13.23 -24.00 16.31
C THR A 399 13.32 -23.66 14.84
N LEU A 400 12.60 -22.63 14.39
CA LEU A 400 12.85 -22.03 13.07
C LEU A 400 13.77 -20.83 13.21
N LYS A 401 14.80 -20.75 12.37
CA LYS A 401 15.69 -19.60 12.23
C LYS A 401 15.41 -18.89 10.91
N PHE A 402 15.29 -17.57 10.99
CA PHE A 402 15.11 -16.67 9.85
C PHE A 402 16.32 -15.76 9.74
N SER A 403 16.89 -15.61 8.56
CA SER A 403 17.99 -14.67 8.31
C SER A 403 17.82 -13.97 6.98
N ASN A 404 18.32 -12.73 6.93
CA ASN A 404 18.23 -11.87 5.76
C ASN A 404 19.61 -11.28 5.47
N THR A 405 20.27 -11.74 4.41
CA THR A 405 21.54 -11.19 3.92
C THR A 405 21.33 -10.15 2.81
N GLY A 406 20.08 -9.86 2.47
CA GLY A 406 19.70 -8.87 1.49
C GLY A 406 19.85 -7.43 2.00
N ARG A 407 19.20 -6.49 1.29
CA ARG A 407 19.32 -5.04 1.48
C ARG A 407 18.04 -4.35 1.96
N ALA A 408 16.91 -5.06 2.04
CA ALA A 408 15.67 -4.56 2.64
C ALA A 408 15.17 -5.53 3.72
N ALA A 409 14.47 -5.02 4.74
CA ALA A 409 13.88 -5.89 5.74
C ALA A 409 12.78 -6.77 5.12
N ALA A 410 12.53 -7.93 5.72
CA ALA A 410 11.50 -8.85 5.28
C ALA A 410 10.65 -9.32 6.45
N VAL A 411 9.37 -9.54 6.17
CA VAL A 411 8.43 -10.17 7.09
C VAL A 411 8.26 -11.62 6.67
N PHE A 412 8.61 -12.55 7.55
CA PHE A 412 8.29 -13.98 7.40
C PHE A 412 7.01 -14.29 8.17
N HIS A 413 6.03 -14.91 7.52
CA HIS A 413 4.81 -15.40 8.16
C HIS A 413 4.93 -16.89 8.38
N VAL A 414 4.62 -17.35 9.60
CA VAL A 414 4.59 -18.77 9.92
C VAL A 414 3.17 -19.19 10.28
N TYR A 415 2.61 -20.05 9.45
CA TYR A 415 1.35 -20.73 9.71
C TYR A 415 1.65 -22.14 10.22
N ASP A 416 1.07 -22.48 11.37
CA ASP A 416 1.06 -23.85 11.85
C ASP A 416 -0.14 -24.58 11.25
N LYS A 417 0.13 -25.50 10.33
CA LYS A 417 -0.92 -26.26 9.62
C LYS A 417 -1.70 -27.19 10.53
N LEU A 418 -1.15 -27.54 11.69
CA LEU A 418 -1.84 -28.36 12.68
C LEU A 418 -2.77 -27.51 13.57
N HIS A 419 -2.55 -26.18 13.60
CA HIS A 419 -3.29 -25.22 14.43
C HIS A 419 -3.60 -23.93 13.66
N LEU A 420 -4.41 -24.03 12.60
CA LEU A 420 -4.79 -22.88 11.76
C LEU A 420 -5.71 -21.87 12.47
N ASP A 421 -6.21 -22.22 13.65
CA ASP A 421 -6.95 -21.35 14.57
C ASP A 421 -6.03 -20.39 15.35
N ARG A 422 -4.73 -20.70 15.47
CA ARG A 422 -3.75 -19.83 16.14
C ARG A 422 -3.37 -18.64 15.27
N VAL A 423 -3.08 -17.51 15.93
CA VAL A 423 -2.55 -16.32 15.25
C VAL A 423 -1.24 -16.69 14.54
N PRO A 424 -1.13 -16.48 13.21
CA PRO A 424 0.09 -16.73 12.48
C PRO A 424 1.23 -15.87 13.03
N ARG A 425 2.39 -16.50 13.27
CA ARG A 425 3.54 -15.77 13.82
C ARG A 425 4.21 -14.95 12.72
N ARG A 426 4.59 -13.71 13.02
CA ARG A 426 5.35 -12.87 12.07
C ARG A 426 6.74 -12.57 12.60
N TYR A 427 7.71 -12.59 11.71
CA TYR A 427 9.10 -12.42 12.02
C TYR A 427 9.70 -11.34 11.11
N VAL A 428 10.00 -10.17 11.67
CA VAL A 428 10.55 -9.04 10.92
C VAL A 428 12.07 -9.04 11.05
N VAL A 429 12.78 -9.27 9.94
CA VAL A 429 14.24 -9.41 9.92
C VAL A 429 14.85 -8.30 9.06
N GLU A 430 15.58 -7.39 9.68
CA GLU A 430 16.38 -6.39 8.95
C GLU A 430 17.57 -6.99 8.19
N PRO A 431 18.13 -6.27 7.21
CA PRO A 431 19.36 -6.63 6.52
C PRO A 431 20.50 -7.01 7.48
N GLY A 432 21.20 -8.10 7.15
CA GLY A 432 22.34 -8.62 7.92
C GLY A 432 21.97 -9.25 9.28
N LYS A 433 20.68 -9.30 9.64
CA LYS A 433 20.23 -9.83 10.94
C LYS A 433 19.58 -11.20 10.80
N ALA A 434 19.36 -11.82 11.95
CA ALA A 434 18.66 -13.09 12.09
C ALA A 434 17.87 -13.11 13.40
N LEU A 435 16.83 -13.93 13.44
CA LEU A 435 16.05 -14.21 14.63
C LEU A 435 15.49 -15.64 14.57
N HIS A 436 14.97 -16.14 15.68
CA HIS A 436 14.40 -17.48 15.73
C HIS A 436 13.04 -17.49 16.45
N GLY A 437 12.33 -18.61 16.31
CA GLY A 437 11.13 -18.92 17.06
C GLY A 437 11.09 -20.39 17.42
N ASP A 438 10.46 -20.70 18.54
CA ASP A 438 10.35 -22.07 19.06
C ASP A 438 8.91 -22.55 19.06
N TRP A 439 8.72 -23.81 18.67
CA TRP A 439 7.45 -24.53 18.70
C TRP A 439 7.58 -25.74 19.61
N ALA A 440 6.71 -25.84 20.60
CA ALA A 440 6.69 -26.94 21.56
C ALA A 440 6.02 -28.20 20.98
N ALA A 441 6.52 -28.68 19.83
CA ALA A 441 5.90 -29.74 19.04
C ALA A 441 5.53 -31.00 19.84
N ARG A 442 6.31 -31.37 20.88
CA ARG A 442 5.95 -32.48 21.77
C ARG A 442 4.72 -32.17 22.63
N ALA A 443 4.69 -30.99 23.24
CA ALA A 443 3.59 -30.60 24.12
C ALA A 443 2.31 -30.35 23.32
N ASP A 444 2.43 -29.74 22.14
CA ASP A 444 1.30 -29.32 21.33
C ASP A 444 0.70 -30.49 20.52
N ASP A 445 1.54 -31.36 19.94
CA ASP A 445 1.10 -32.35 18.95
C ASP A 445 1.80 -33.72 19.08
N GLY A 446 2.28 -34.07 20.27
CA GLY A 446 2.95 -35.36 20.52
C GLY A 446 4.26 -35.54 19.75
N GLY A 447 4.83 -34.46 19.23
CA GLY A 447 6.08 -34.40 18.50
C GLY A 447 5.92 -34.04 17.02
N LYS A 448 4.69 -34.03 16.50
CA LYS A 448 4.41 -33.67 15.10
C LYS A 448 4.52 -32.16 14.90
N TYR A 449 4.88 -31.74 13.69
CA TYR A 449 4.86 -30.34 13.29
C TYR A 449 4.66 -30.21 11.78
N ASP A 450 4.01 -29.13 11.35
CA ASP A 450 3.85 -28.76 9.95
C ASP A 450 3.78 -27.23 9.82
N LEU A 451 4.93 -26.61 9.62
CA LEU A 451 5.12 -25.16 9.66
C LEU A 451 5.32 -24.63 8.23
N TRP A 452 4.39 -23.79 7.78
CA TRP A 452 4.44 -23.06 6.52
C TRP A 452 5.06 -21.69 6.74
N VAL A 453 6.17 -21.41 6.06
CA VAL A 453 6.84 -20.12 6.07
C VAL A 453 6.61 -19.41 4.74
N LEU A 454 6.01 -18.23 4.79
CA LEU A 454 5.81 -17.34 3.66
C LEU A 454 6.66 -16.07 3.85
N GLY A 455 7.01 -15.42 2.74
CA GLY A 455 7.71 -14.14 2.73
C GLY A 455 7.52 -13.39 1.41
N PRO A 456 8.15 -12.22 1.23
CA PRO A 456 8.00 -11.44 0.01
C PRO A 456 8.56 -12.17 -1.22
N ASN A 457 8.19 -11.71 -2.41
CA ASN A 457 8.61 -12.31 -3.69
C ASN A 457 8.33 -13.82 -3.81
N GLY A 458 7.17 -14.28 -3.31
CA GLY A 458 6.79 -15.70 -3.38
C GLY A 458 7.68 -16.62 -2.56
N PHE A 459 8.48 -16.10 -1.61
CA PHE A 459 9.28 -16.92 -0.72
C PHE A 459 8.37 -17.89 0.04
N HIS A 460 8.64 -19.19 -0.12
CA HIS A 460 7.89 -20.24 0.55
C HIS A 460 8.82 -21.38 0.98
N ARG A 461 8.64 -21.85 2.22
CA ARG A 461 9.25 -23.07 2.76
C ARG A 461 8.21 -23.80 3.61
N ARG A 462 8.29 -25.13 3.63
CA ARG A 462 7.50 -25.99 4.53
C ARG A 462 8.44 -26.86 5.34
N PHE A 463 8.29 -26.85 6.66
CA PHE A 463 9.01 -27.72 7.57
C PHE A 463 8.00 -28.65 8.25
N THR A 464 8.10 -29.94 7.99
CA THR A 464 7.19 -30.93 8.56
C THR A 464 7.95 -32.14 9.07
N GLY A 465 7.49 -32.75 10.16
CA GLY A 465 8.12 -33.92 10.73
C GLY A 465 7.48 -34.39 12.03
N ASP A 466 8.19 -35.31 12.69
CA ASP A 466 7.79 -35.94 13.94
C ASP A 466 9.03 -36.17 14.83
N LEU A 467 9.12 -35.44 15.94
CA LEU A 467 10.20 -35.52 16.91
C LEU A 467 10.25 -36.88 17.63
N ALA A 468 9.13 -37.57 17.82
CA ALA A 468 9.10 -38.87 18.47
C ALA A 468 9.81 -39.92 17.61
N ARG A 469 9.62 -39.87 16.29
CA ARG A 469 10.34 -40.72 15.33
C ARG A 469 11.84 -40.43 15.30
N LEU A 470 12.23 -39.15 15.38
CA LEU A 470 13.64 -38.74 15.43
C LEU A 470 14.34 -39.22 16.71
N ALA A 471 13.65 -39.17 17.86
CA ALA A 471 14.17 -39.71 19.11
C ALA A 471 14.35 -41.23 19.06
N GLY A 472 13.38 -41.96 18.47
CA GLY A 472 13.44 -43.40 18.28
C GLY A 472 14.62 -43.84 17.40
N ALA A 473 14.86 -43.13 16.28
CA ALA A 473 15.99 -43.41 15.38
C ALA A 473 17.37 -43.22 16.06
N ARG A 474 17.51 -42.22 16.94
CA ARG A 474 18.73 -42.02 17.74
C ARG A 474 18.94 -43.11 18.80
N ARG A 475 17.86 -43.66 19.39
CA ARG A 475 17.97 -44.79 20.33
C ARG A 475 18.41 -46.08 19.63
N ILE A 476 17.89 -46.37 18.44
CA ILE A 476 18.26 -47.56 17.65
C ILE A 476 19.74 -47.50 17.21
N ARG A 477 20.27 -46.30 16.89
CA ARG A 477 21.71 -46.13 16.57
C ARG A 477 22.66 -46.22 17.76
N ARG A 478 22.18 -46.10 19.00
CA ARG A 478 23.03 -46.32 20.19
C ARG A 478 23.18 -47.81 20.54
N SER A 479 22.36 -48.70 19.97
CA SER A 479 22.46 -50.16 20.16
C SER A 479 23.07 -50.90 18.97
N GLY A 480 23.65 -50.20 17.98
CA GLY A 480 24.32 -50.80 16.82
C GLY A 480 25.50 -49.96 16.37
N SER A 481 26.61 -50.61 16.01
CA SER A 481 27.92 -50.00 15.70
C SER A 481 27.84 -48.73 14.84
N ALA A 482 28.66 -47.75 15.21
CA ALA A 482 28.77 -46.44 14.59
C ALA A 482 28.94 -46.49 13.06
N THR A 483 27.93 -45.99 12.34
CA THR A 483 28.11 -45.42 11.00
C THR A 483 27.46 -44.04 10.95
N ARG A 484 28.29 -43.04 10.65
CA ARG A 484 27.89 -41.65 10.39
C ARG A 484 26.93 -41.64 9.20
N ALA A 485 25.74 -41.09 9.38
CA ALA A 485 24.91 -40.67 8.26
C ALA A 485 24.31 -39.30 8.60
N GLN A 486 24.62 -38.31 7.77
CA GLN A 486 23.83 -37.09 7.64
C GLN A 486 22.46 -37.50 7.12
N ALA A 487 21.40 -37.20 7.86
CA ALA A 487 20.03 -37.27 7.37
C ALA A 487 19.15 -36.29 8.16
N ALA A 488 19.15 -35.03 7.73
CA ALA A 488 17.91 -34.27 7.69
C ALA A 488 17.55 -34.20 6.21
N THR A 489 16.68 -35.10 5.77
CA THR A 489 16.11 -35.03 4.43
C THR A 489 15.23 -33.78 4.40
N CYS A 490 15.79 -32.68 3.90
CA CYS A 490 15.00 -31.61 3.34
C CYS A 490 14.26 -32.26 2.15
N ILE A 491 12.96 -32.53 2.29
CA ILE A 491 12.13 -32.76 1.10
C ILE A 491 12.02 -31.37 0.44
N CYS A 492 13.05 -31.02 -0.31
CA CYS A 492 13.01 -29.94 -1.27
C CYS A 492 12.08 -30.42 -2.40
N GLY A 493 10.78 -30.23 -2.20
CA GLY A 493 9.87 -30.04 -3.32
C GLY A 493 10.24 -28.73 -3.99
N CYS A 494 11.34 -28.71 -4.75
CA CYS A 494 11.63 -27.64 -5.69
C CYS A 494 10.58 -27.70 -6.80
N ALA A 495 9.47 -27.01 -6.60
CA ALA A 495 8.93 -26.23 -7.70
C ALA A 495 9.82 -24.99 -7.83
N THR A 496 11.01 -25.15 -8.40
CA THR A 496 11.81 -24.04 -8.91
C THR A 496 11.08 -23.46 -10.11
N THR A 497 10.22 -22.48 -9.89
CA THR A 497 9.98 -21.47 -10.92
C THR A 497 11.23 -20.59 -10.98
N ALA A 498 12.06 -20.89 -11.98
CA ALA A 498 13.19 -20.13 -12.50
C ALA A 498 13.70 -18.96 -11.64
N ALA A 499 14.69 -19.21 -10.80
CA ALA A 499 15.67 -18.20 -10.43
C ALA A 499 16.51 -17.89 -11.67
N ALA A 500 16.22 -16.78 -12.34
CA ALA A 500 17.04 -16.26 -13.42
C ALA A 500 18.44 -15.96 -12.86
N ARG A 501 19.46 -16.62 -13.43
CA ARG A 501 20.87 -16.32 -13.19
C ARG A 501 21.13 -14.85 -13.50
N CYS A 502 21.49 -14.07 -12.49
CA CYS A 502 22.14 -12.78 -12.68
C CYS A 502 23.53 -13.06 -13.26
N ALA A 503 23.71 -12.90 -14.57
CA ALA A 503 25.03 -12.82 -15.18
C ALA A 503 25.53 -11.39 -15.02
N SER A 504 26.63 -11.23 -14.29
CA SER A 504 27.43 -10.00 -14.25
C SER A 504 27.97 -9.67 -15.64
N ARG A 505 27.47 -8.58 -16.26
CA ARG A 505 28.22 -7.66 -17.12
C ARG A 505 27.62 -6.26 -17.03
#